data_AF-A0A1A8K4W0-F1
#
_entry.id   AF-A0A1A8K4W0-F1
#
_cell.length_a   1.000
_cell.length_b   1.000
_cell.length_c   1.000
_cell.angle_alpha   90.00
_cell.angle_beta   90.00
_cell.angle_gamma   90.00
#
_symmetry.space_group_name_H-M   'P 1'
#
loop_
_entity.id
_entity.type
_entity.pdbx_description
1 polymer ?
#
loop_
_entity_poly.entity_id
_entity_poly.type
_entity_poly.pdbx_seq_one_letter_code
_entity_poly.pdbx_strand_id
1 'polypeptide(L)'
;MYLVLLLCVFLLEIVAGVLAYINYQGLDEELRQNLKETMQQKYQQPGEESITQAVDKLQQEFKCCGSHNYSDWTDSLWIQEAKNSRLVPDSCCKTP
;
A
#
# COMPACT_ATOMS: atom_id res chain seq x y z
N MET A 1 42.29 -17.76 -2.50
CA MET A 1 41.73 -16.41 -2.73
C MET A 1 40.29 -16.47 -3.25
N TYR A 2 40.03 -17.11 -4.40
CA TYR A 2 38.67 -17.22 -4.97
C TYR A 2 37.63 -17.84 -4.03
N LEU A 3 37.93 -18.99 -3.41
CA LEU A 3 37.03 -19.64 -2.46
C LEU A 3 36.75 -18.78 -1.21
N VAL A 4 37.75 -18.01 -0.74
CA VAL A 4 37.57 -17.09 0.39
C VAL A 4 36.61 -15.97 0.02
N LEU A 5 36.76 -15.38 -1.18
CA LEU A 5 35.85 -14.35 -1.68
C LEU A 5 34.43 -14.87 -1.84
N LEU A 6 34.25 -16.07 -2.39
CA LEU A 6 32.93 -16.71 -2.52
C LEU A 6 32.28 -16.96 -1.16
N LEU A 7 33.04 -17.43 -0.17
CA LEU A 7 32.54 -17.60 1.19
C LEU A 7 32.14 -16.25 1.80
N CYS A 8 32.92 -15.18 1.58
CA CYS A 8 32.55 -13.84 2.05
C CYS A 8 31.25 -13.35 1.41
N VAL A 9 31.08 -13.49 0.10
CA VAL A 9 29.85 -13.11 -0.61
C VAL A 9 28.65 -13.91 -0.09
N PHE A 10 28.81 -15.23 0.06
CA PHE A 10 27.76 -16.09 0.58
C PHE A 10 27.32 -15.69 2.00
N LEU A 11 28.28 -15.35 2.88
CA LEU A 11 27.96 -14.86 4.21
C LEU A 11 27.23 -13.50 4.17
N LEU A 12 27.63 -12.59 3.29
CA LEU A 12 26.94 -11.30 3.11
C LEU A 12 25.52 -11.50 2.60
N GLU A 13 25.28 -12.43 1.68
CA GLU A 13 23.94 -12.77 1.17
C GLU A 13 23.05 -13.34 2.28
N ILE A 14 23.58 -14.21 3.14
CA ILE A 14 22.84 -14.73 4.31
C ILE A 14 22.45 -13.58 5.24
N VAL A 15 23.40 -12.70 5.56
CA VAL A 15 23.13 -11.54 6.44
C VAL A 15 22.07 -10.62 5.82
N ALA A 16 22.19 -10.31 4.52
CA ALA A 16 21.20 -9.51 3.80
C ALA A 16 19.82 -10.18 3.79
N GLY A 17 19.75 -11.50 3.57
CA GLY A 17 18.52 -12.27 3.60
C GLY A 17 17.84 -12.28 4.98
N VAL A 18 18.61 -12.44 6.06
CA VAL A 18 18.10 -12.37 7.43
C VAL A 18 17.58 -10.98 7.75
N LEU A 19 18.33 -9.93 7.40
CA LEU A 19 17.91 -8.55 7.60
C LEU A 19 16.63 -8.23 6.81
N ALA A 20 16.55 -8.66 5.55
CA ALA A 20 15.35 -8.51 4.73
C ALA A 20 14.15 -9.22 5.36
N TYR A 21 14.33 -10.45 5.88
CA TYR A 21 13.27 -11.20 6.54
C TYR A 21 12.75 -10.52 7.81
N ILE A 22 13.64 -10.03 8.66
CA ILE A 22 13.25 -9.30 9.89
C ILE A 22 12.53 -8.01 9.53
N ASN A 23 13.06 -7.23 8.58
CA ASN A 23 12.49 -5.95 8.19
C ASN A 23 11.16 -6.11 7.44
N TYR A 24 10.94 -7.23 6.73
CA TYR A 24 9.70 -7.47 5.99
C TYR A 24 8.45 -7.40 6.89
N GLN A 25 8.54 -7.86 8.14
CA GLN A 25 7.41 -7.80 9.07
C GLN A 25 7.04 -6.36 9.47
N GLY A 26 8.03 -5.50 9.68
CA GLY A 26 7.79 -4.08 9.97
C GLY A 26 7.35 -3.30 8.74
N LEU A 27 7.89 -3.66 7.56
CA LEU A 27 7.61 -3.01 6.29
C LEU A 27 6.14 -3.14 5.88
N ASP A 28 5.48 -4.27 6.15
CA ASP A 28 4.07 -4.46 5.79
C ASP A 28 3.16 -3.46 6.54
N GLU A 29 3.41 -3.24 7.82
CA GLU A 29 2.64 -2.29 8.64
C GLU A 29 2.92 -0.84 8.22
N GLU A 30 4.19 -0.49 8.00
CA GLU A 30 4.57 0.85 7.51
C GLU A 30 3.96 1.12 6.13
N LEU A 31 4.04 0.16 5.21
CA LEU A 31 3.46 0.27 3.88
C LEU A 31 1.95 0.47 3.96
N ARG A 32 1.28 -0.32 4.81
CA ARG A 32 -0.17 -0.21 5.04
C ARG A 32 -0.55 1.17 5.58
N GLN A 33 0.20 1.67 6.56
CA GLN A 33 -0.07 2.98 7.14
C GLN A 33 0.13 4.10 6.11
N ASN A 34 1.24 4.08 5.36
CA ASN A 34 1.52 5.05 4.31
C ASN A 34 0.46 5.03 3.19
N LEU A 35 0.03 3.82 2.80
CA LEU A 35 -1.05 3.66 1.83
C LEU A 35 -2.37 4.23 2.37
N LYS A 36 -2.72 3.92 3.62
CA LYS A 36 -3.92 4.45 4.29
C LYS A 36 -3.93 5.98 4.29
N GLU A 37 -2.84 6.60 4.74
CA GLU A 37 -2.70 8.06 4.76
C GLU A 37 -2.79 8.66 3.36
N THR A 38 -2.11 8.06 2.39
CA THR A 38 -2.18 8.51 0.99
C THR A 38 -3.61 8.43 0.44
N MET A 39 -4.31 7.32 0.66
CA MET A 39 -5.70 7.16 0.23
C MET A 39 -6.61 8.18 0.93
N GLN A 40 -6.45 8.38 2.23
CA GLN A 40 -7.31 9.28 2.99
C GLN A 40 -7.10 10.76 2.62
N GLN A 41 -5.86 11.16 2.34
CA GLN A 41 -5.49 12.55 2.14
C GLN A 41 -5.43 12.99 0.67
N LYS A 42 -5.27 12.06 -0.28
CA LYS A 42 -5.00 12.41 -1.69
C LYS A 42 -5.98 11.84 -2.69
N TYR A 43 -6.80 10.86 -2.30
CA TYR A 43 -7.77 10.28 -3.21
C TYR A 43 -8.80 11.32 -3.66
N GLN A 44 -8.98 11.45 -4.97
CA GLN A 44 -9.83 12.46 -5.63
C GLN A 44 -9.58 13.92 -5.21
N GLN A 45 -8.36 14.23 -4.75
CA GLN A 45 -7.96 15.60 -4.45
C GLN A 45 -7.45 16.32 -5.70
N PRO A 46 -7.64 17.65 -5.82
CA PRO A 46 -7.19 18.42 -6.98
C PRO A 46 -5.66 18.27 -7.21
N GLY A 47 -5.26 17.82 -8.40
CA GLY A 47 -3.85 17.63 -8.75
C GLY A 47 -3.24 16.29 -8.31
N GLU A 48 -4.04 15.38 -7.75
CA GLU A 48 -3.62 14.04 -7.31
C GLU A 48 -4.34 12.93 -8.13
N GLU A 49 -4.61 13.20 -9.42
CA GLU A 49 -5.33 12.26 -10.30
C GLU A 49 -4.54 10.95 -10.51
N SER A 50 -3.21 11.03 -10.55
CA SER A 50 -2.34 9.85 -10.67
C SER A 50 -2.43 8.94 -9.45
N ILE A 51 -2.57 9.51 -8.25
CA ILE A 51 -2.79 8.75 -7.01
C ILE A 51 -4.14 8.07 -7.03
N THR A 52 -5.18 8.79 -7.45
CA THR A 52 -6.54 8.24 -7.59
C THR A 52 -6.54 7.03 -8.53
N GLN A 53 -5.93 7.16 -9.71
CA GLN A 53 -5.82 6.06 -10.67
C GLN A 53 -5.02 4.86 -10.13
N ALA A 54 -3.93 5.13 -9.40
CA ALA A 54 -3.12 4.08 -8.79
C ALA A 54 -3.90 3.31 -7.71
N VAL A 55 -4.65 4.01 -6.86
CA VAL A 55 -5.50 3.41 -5.84
C VAL A 55 -6.63 2.58 -6.47
N ASP A 56 -7.31 3.12 -7.47
CA ASP A 56 -8.38 2.41 -8.19
C ASP A 56 -7.87 1.13 -8.82
N LYS A 57 -6.73 1.21 -9.51
CA LYS A 57 -6.08 0.05 -10.15
C LYS A 57 -5.68 -1.00 -9.11
N LEU A 58 -5.07 -0.58 -8.00
CA LEU A 58 -4.68 -1.48 -6.92
C LEU A 58 -5.90 -2.24 -6.37
N GLN A 59 -6.99 -1.53 -6.11
CA GLN A 59 -8.21 -2.15 -5.59
C GLN A 59 -8.86 -3.11 -6.59
N GLN A 60 -8.91 -2.75 -7.87
CA GLN A 60 -9.51 -3.57 -8.91
C GLN A 60 -8.67 -4.79 -9.27
N GLU A 61 -7.34 -4.68 -9.28
CA GLU A 61 -6.41 -5.75 -9.65
C GLU A 61 -6.28 -6.78 -8.51
N PHE A 62 -6.13 -6.31 -7.27
CA PHE A 62 -5.99 -7.17 -6.11
C PHE A 62 -7.31 -7.52 -5.41
N LYS A 63 -8.45 -7.01 -5.91
CA LYS A 63 -9.79 -7.23 -5.35
C LYS A 63 -9.89 -6.89 -3.86
N CYS A 64 -9.20 -5.82 -3.45
CA CYS A 64 -9.18 -5.32 -2.08
C CYS A 64 -9.94 -3.99 -1.96
N CYS A 65 -10.18 -3.55 -0.72
CA CYS A 65 -10.77 -2.24 -0.45
C CYS A 65 -10.19 -1.66 0.83
N GLY A 66 -9.58 -0.48 0.71
CA GLY A 66 -8.76 0.13 1.78
C GLY A 66 -7.38 -0.50 1.92
N SER A 67 -6.63 -0.09 2.93
CA SER A 67 -5.26 -0.57 3.18
C SER A 67 -5.28 -1.85 4.02
N HIS A 68 -6.12 -1.82 5.04
CA HIS A 68 -6.43 -2.93 5.91
C HIS A 68 -7.85 -3.44 5.65
N ASN A 69 -8.83 -2.53 5.57
CA ASN A 69 -10.20 -2.87 5.26
C ASN A 69 -11.00 -1.67 4.72
N TYR A 70 -12.24 -1.91 4.30
CA TYR A 70 -13.10 -0.89 3.69
C TYR A 70 -13.40 0.31 4.61
N SER A 71 -13.32 0.14 5.94
CA SER A 71 -13.56 1.23 6.89
C SER A 71 -12.43 2.26 6.91
N ASP A 72 -11.27 1.97 6.32
CA ASP A 72 -10.20 2.97 6.17
C ASP A 72 -10.66 4.21 5.37
N TRP A 73 -11.72 4.08 4.57
CA TRP A 73 -12.29 5.19 3.82
C TRP A 73 -13.05 6.20 4.68
N THR A 74 -13.54 5.84 5.87
CA THR A 74 -14.42 6.70 6.68
C THR A 74 -13.77 8.02 7.06
N ASP A 75 -12.45 8.02 7.24
CA ASP A 75 -11.69 9.20 7.66
C ASP A 75 -11.04 9.93 6.47
N SER A 76 -11.35 9.54 5.23
CA SER A 76 -10.81 10.20 4.04
C SER A 76 -11.44 11.57 3.80
N LEU A 77 -10.63 12.52 3.33
CA LEU A 77 -11.09 13.84 2.90
C LEU A 77 -12.16 13.72 1.81
N TRP A 78 -12.00 12.75 0.91
CA TRP A 78 -12.98 12.46 -0.14
C TRP A 78 -14.40 12.19 0.40
N ILE A 79 -14.55 11.35 1.44
CA ILE A 79 -15.86 11.09 2.05
C ILE A 79 -16.39 12.34 2.75
N GLN A 80 -15.53 13.06 3.47
CA GLN A 80 -15.91 14.24 4.25
C GLN A 80 -16.37 15.40 3.37
N GLU A 81 -15.67 15.64 2.27
CA GLU A 81 -15.92 16.76 1.35
C GLU A 81 -17.11 16.47 0.43
N ALA A 82 -17.27 15.23 -0.03
CA ALA A 82 -18.13 14.97 -1.17
C ALA A 82 -19.65 14.96 -0.86
N LYS A 83 -20.10 15.15 0.39
CA LYS A 83 -21.50 14.89 0.82
C LYS A 83 -22.03 13.56 0.25
N ASN A 84 -21.13 12.62 -0.01
CA ASN A 84 -21.44 11.40 -0.73
C ASN A 84 -22.07 10.42 0.24
N SER A 85 -23.20 9.81 -0.15
CA SER A 85 -23.77 8.67 0.59
C SER A 85 -22.98 7.37 0.36
N ARG A 86 -21.85 7.44 -0.35
CA ARG A 86 -20.99 6.28 -0.67
C ARG A 86 -20.00 6.06 0.47
N LEU A 87 -19.92 4.80 0.92
CA LEU A 87 -19.02 4.37 1.99
C LEU A 87 -17.61 4.04 1.47
N VAL A 88 -17.48 3.74 0.18
CA VAL A 88 -16.24 3.34 -0.48
C VAL A 88 -16.25 3.82 -1.94
N PRO A 89 -15.08 3.93 -2.59
CA PRO A 89 -14.96 4.14 -4.04
C PRO A 89 -15.58 3.05 -4.90
N ASP A 90 -15.92 3.38 -6.15
CA ASP A 90 -16.48 2.42 -7.11
C ASP A 90 -15.49 1.30 -7.49
N SER A 91 -14.18 1.58 -7.41
CA SER A 91 -13.11 0.59 -7.54
C SER A 91 -13.18 -0.55 -6.51
N CYS A 92 -13.84 -0.34 -5.36
CA CYS A 92 -14.11 -1.36 -4.35
C CYS A 92 -15.37 -2.21 -4.64
N CYS A 93 -16.24 -1.78 -5.55
CA CYS A 93 -17.53 -2.43 -5.75
C CYS A 93 -17.38 -3.78 -6.46
N LYS A 94 -17.96 -4.84 -5.87
CA LYS A 94 -17.91 -6.21 -6.43
C LYS A 94 -18.84 -6.38 -7.64
N THR A 95 -19.86 -5.55 -7.76
CA THR A 95 -20.75 -5.42 -8.91
C THR A 95 -21.15 -3.95 -9.05
N PRO A 96 -21.17 -3.40 -10.28
CA PRO A 96 -21.49 -2.00 -10.54
C PRO A 96 -22.96 -1.66 -10.26
#